data_AF-A0A0M0JE79-F1
#
_entry.id   AF-A0A0M0JE79-F1
#
_cell.length_a   1.000
_cell.length_b   1.000
_cell.length_c   1.000
_cell.angle_alpha   90.00
_cell.angle_beta   90.00
_cell.angle_gamma   90.00
#
_symmetry.space_group_name_H-M   'P 1'
#
loop_
_entity.id
_entity.type
_entity.pdbx_description
1 polymer ?
#
loop_
_entity_poly.entity_id
_entity_poly.type
_entity_poly.pdbx_seq_one_letter_code
_entity_poly.pdbx_strand_id
1 'polypeptide(L)'
;MLCDVQHRVQWDTSTKDIRVLRTTGTAVHSAIHKQAGDAMSLFWLVEAPWPLAHREYVLHRKLTTFEGRGGAGGDGDGAVNRAGDGVYIKVDTADDEPASRAMWPNVATKCVRVNDYWNVQVVWAGGCGTCFRSLAREHPMTNLLPKWVMSWLIDKMLPKSLGSLKQTAIEYERRSDAERDGERVVEPVGA
;
A
#
# COMPACT_ATOMS: atom_id res chain seq x y z
N MET A 1 -2.90 -4.90 5.90
CA MET A 1 -3.18 -5.23 4.48
C MET A 1 -2.60 -4.23 3.47
N LEU A 2 -2.97 -2.94 3.43
CA LEU A 2 -2.51 -2.01 2.36
C LEU A 2 -0.98 -1.93 2.24
N CYS A 3 -0.27 -2.00 3.37
CA CYS A 3 1.19 -1.93 3.42
C CYS A 3 1.88 -3.30 3.36
N ASP A 4 1.11 -4.38 3.43
CA ASP A 4 1.64 -5.74 3.38
C ASP A 4 1.89 -6.13 1.92
N VAL A 5 3.17 -6.35 1.61
CA VAL A 5 3.65 -6.65 0.26
C VAL A 5 3.10 -7.98 -0.24
N GLN A 6 3.02 -9.00 0.63
CA GLN A 6 2.57 -10.33 0.25
C GLN A 6 1.06 -10.36 -0.02
N HIS A 7 0.29 -9.54 0.70
CA HIS A 7 -1.14 -9.41 0.44
C HIS A 7 -1.48 -8.55 -0.78
N ARG A 8 -0.54 -7.75 -1.31
CA ARG A 8 -0.79 -6.86 -2.44
C ARG A 8 -1.29 -7.60 -3.69
N VAL A 9 -0.66 -8.73 -4.01
CA VAL A 9 -1.03 -9.54 -5.20
C VAL A 9 -2.43 -10.14 -5.11
N GLN A 10 -3.02 -10.22 -3.92
CA GLN A 10 -4.35 -10.79 -3.74
C GLN A 10 -5.46 -9.82 -4.19
N TRP A 11 -5.25 -8.51 -4.00
CA TRP A 11 -6.28 -7.50 -4.30
C TRP A 11 -5.95 -6.62 -5.51
N ASP A 12 -4.67 -6.45 -5.84
CA ASP A 12 -4.24 -5.66 -6.99
C ASP A 12 -3.99 -6.55 -8.21
N THR A 13 -5.02 -6.72 -9.04
CA THR A 13 -4.95 -7.61 -10.22
C THR A 13 -3.95 -7.14 -11.28
N SER A 14 -3.44 -5.91 -11.20
CA SER A 14 -2.42 -5.41 -12.13
C SER A 14 -1.00 -5.73 -11.68
N THR A 15 -0.80 -6.13 -10.42
CA THR A 15 0.52 -6.48 -9.91
C THR A 15 0.92 -7.87 -10.43
N LYS A 16 1.98 -7.93 -11.24
CA LYS A 16 2.55 -9.19 -11.73
C LYS A 16 3.58 -9.78 -10.79
N ASP A 17 4.39 -8.92 -10.18
CA ASP A 17 5.42 -9.29 -9.20
C ASP A 17 5.59 -8.11 -8.22
N ILE A 18 5.73 -8.42 -6.94
CA ILE A 18 6.11 -7.43 -5.93
C ILE A 18 6.92 -8.13 -4.84
N ARG A 19 8.07 -7.57 -4.50
CA ARG A 19 8.96 -8.15 -3.49
C ARG A 19 9.81 -7.10 -2.81
N VAL A 20 10.18 -7.41 -1.58
CA VAL A 20 11.12 -6.63 -0.78
C VAL A 20 12.54 -6.96 -1.23
N LEU A 21 13.30 -5.93 -1.61
CA LEU A 21 14.72 -6.05 -1.92
C LEU A 21 15.55 -5.88 -0.65
N ARG A 22 15.18 -4.91 0.20
CA ARG A 22 15.89 -4.59 1.44
C ARG A 22 14.94 -3.91 2.43
N THR A 23 15.17 -4.13 3.71
CA THR A 23 14.55 -3.38 4.82
C THR A 23 15.62 -2.70 5.66
N THR A 24 15.33 -1.50 6.16
CA THR A 24 16.19 -0.73 7.05
C THR A 24 15.35 0.00 8.11
N GLY A 25 16.02 0.51 9.14
CA GLY A 25 15.37 1.27 10.21
C GLY A 25 14.73 0.39 11.29
N THR A 26 13.94 1.02 12.15
CA THR A 26 13.17 0.35 13.20
C THR A 26 12.00 -0.43 12.61
N ALA A 27 11.44 -1.37 13.37
CA ALA A 27 10.32 -2.21 12.97
C ALA A 27 9.04 -1.88 13.75
N VAL A 28 8.80 -0.60 14.05
CA VAL A 28 7.68 -0.14 14.89
C VAL A 28 6.35 -0.48 14.24
N HIS A 29 6.30 -0.48 12.90
CA HIS A 29 5.11 -0.80 12.12
C HIS A 29 5.12 -2.21 11.54
N SER A 30 6.00 -3.10 12.02
CA SER A 30 6.11 -4.49 11.54
C SER A 30 4.80 -5.27 11.62
N ALA A 31 3.94 -5.01 12.61
CA ALA A 31 2.61 -5.62 12.70
C ALA A 31 1.71 -5.30 11.49
N ILE A 32 1.93 -4.16 10.82
CA ILE A 32 1.10 -3.60 9.74
C ILE A 32 1.58 -4.07 8.36
N HIS A 33 2.90 -4.07 8.15
CA HIS A 33 3.52 -4.38 6.84
C HIS A 33 4.22 -5.76 6.80
N LYS A 34 4.33 -6.43 7.95
CA LYS A 34 4.92 -7.77 8.12
C LYS A 34 6.39 -7.86 7.71
N GLN A 35 7.14 -6.75 7.78
CA GLN A 35 8.59 -6.69 7.48
C GLN A 35 9.43 -6.33 8.71
N ALA A 36 10.73 -6.55 8.61
CA ALA A 36 11.69 -6.30 9.68
C ALA A 36 12.13 -4.82 9.81
N GLY A 37 11.67 -3.92 8.95
CA GLY A 37 11.98 -2.49 9.01
C GLY A 37 10.93 -1.62 8.33
N ASP A 38 10.74 -0.41 8.85
CA ASP A 38 9.72 0.56 8.41
C ASP A 38 10.13 1.34 7.15
N ALA A 39 11.42 1.30 6.80
CA ALA A 39 11.94 1.75 5.52
C ALA A 39 12.31 0.53 4.67
N MET A 40 11.85 0.47 3.42
CA MET A 40 12.06 -0.69 2.55
C MET A 40 12.29 -0.28 1.10
N SER A 41 13.25 -0.94 0.46
CA SER A 41 13.42 -0.91 -0.99
C SER A 41 12.62 -2.07 -1.59
N LEU A 42 11.77 -1.77 -2.56
CA LEU A 42 10.80 -2.69 -3.16
C LEU A 42 11.01 -2.76 -4.67
N PHE A 43 10.84 -3.95 -5.23
CA PHE A 43 10.57 -4.11 -6.65
C PHE A 43 9.07 -4.33 -6.86
N TRP A 44 8.49 -3.65 -7.85
CA TRP A 44 7.08 -3.80 -8.21
C TRP A 44 6.92 -3.78 -9.73
N LEU A 45 6.38 -4.86 -10.29
CA LEU A 45 6.06 -5.02 -11.71
C LEU A 45 4.54 -4.96 -11.90
N VAL A 46 4.12 -4.05 -12.76
CA VAL A 46 2.71 -3.74 -13.04
C VAL A 46 2.40 -4.02 -14.51
N GLU A 47 1.33 -4.77 -14.72
CA GLU A 47 0.74 -5.00 -16.03
C GLU A 47 0.14 -3.70 -16.58
N ALA A 48 0.44 -3.43 -17.85
CA ALA A 48 -0.17 -2.36 -18.61
C ALA A 48 -1.00 -2.96 -19.75
N PRO A 49 -2.13 -2.34 -20.14
CA PRO A 49 -2.95 -2.83 -21.24
C PRO A 49 -2.20 -2.75 -22.57
N TRP A 50 -2.32 -3.79 -23.41
CA TRP A 50 -1.74 -3.78 -24.75
C TRP A 50 -2.25 -2.59 -25.57
N PRO A 51 -1.39 -1.87 -26.32
CA PRO A 51 -0.01 -2.18 -26.66
C PRO A 51 1.04 -1.58 -25.71
N LEU A 52 0.65 -1.07 -24.55
CA LEU A 52 1.61 -0.48 -23.62
C LEU A 52 2.55 -1.54 -23.05
N ALA A 53 3.83 -1.20 -22.99
CA ALA A 53 4.81 -1.96 -22.24
C ALA A 53 4.44 -1.96 -20.75
N HIS A 54 4.69 -3.08 -20.08
CA HIS A 54 4.58 -3.19 -18.63
C HIS A 54 5.45 -2.12 -17.94
N ARG A 55 5.10 -1.83 -16.70
CA ARG A 55 5.80 -0.84 -15.89
C ARG A 55 6.50 -1.54 -14.74
N GLU A 56 7.75 -1.20 -14.51
CA GLU A 56 8.44 -1.62 -13.30
C GLU A 56 8.88 -0.43 -12.49
N TYR A 57 8.83 -0.63 -11.19
CA TYR A 57 9.18 0.35 -10.19
C TYR A 57 10.21 -0.26 -9.26
N VAL A 58 11.24 0.52 -8.95
CA VAL A 58 12.06 0.29 -7.77
C VAL A 58 11.75 1.44 -6.83
N LEU A 59 11.22 1.11 -5.66
CA LEU A 59 10.63 2.09 -4.76
C LEU A 59 11.30 2.05 -3.40
N HIS A 60 11.52 3.23 -2.82
CA HIS A 60 11.77 3.40 -1.40
C HIS A 60 10.43 3.67 -0.75
N ARG A 61 9.98 2.76 0.10
CA ARG A 61 8.77 2.89 0.89
C ARG A 61 9.12 3.21 2.33
N LYS A 62 8.48 4.23 2.88
CA LYS A 62 8.54 4.56 4.31
C LYS A 62 7.14 4.58 4.90
N LEU A 63 6.99 4.02 6.08
CA LEU A 63 5.78 4.14 6.89
C LEU A 63 6.02 5.07 8.06
N THR A 64 4.99 5.83 8.41
CA THR A 64 4.95 6.60 9.64
C THR A 64 3.54 6.67 10.17
N THR A 65 3.42 6.91 11.46
CA THR A 65 2.15 7.15 12.14
C THR A 65 2.16 8.52 12.79
N PHE A 66 1.01 9.16 12.79
CA PHE A 66 0.76 10.35 13.58
C PHE A 66 -0.38 10.05 14.53
N GLU A 67 -0.20 10.35 15.81
CA GLU A 67 -1.32 10.40 16.72
C GLU A 67 -2.17 11.60 16.33
N GLY A 68 -3.48 11.39 16.13
CA GLY A 68 -4.39 12.50 15.98
C GLY A 68 -4.27 13.39 17.21
N ARG A 69 -3.91 14.67 17.03
CA ARG A 69 -4.11 15.67 18.09
C ARG A 69 -5.60 15.64 18.41
N GLY A 70 -5.97 15.07 19.55
CA GLY A 70 -7.34 15.09 20.03
C GLY A 70 -7.84 16.53 19.96
N GLY A 71 -8.77 16.80 19.05
CA GLY A 71 -9.32 18.13 18.87
C GLY A 71 -10.11 18.48 20.12
N ALA A 72 -9.59 19.43 20.91
CA ALA A 72 -10.39 20.11 21.90
C ALA A 72 -11.44 20.96 21.16
N GLY A 73 -12.68 20.47 21.11
CA GLY A 73 -13.93 21.23 20.94
C GLY A 73 -14.11 22.07 19.67
N GLY A 74 -15.24 21.87 18.99
CA GLY A 74 -15.72 22.81 17.97
C GLY A 74 -16.93 22.24 17.24
N ASP A 75 -18.11 22.66 17.68
CA ASP A 75 -19.42 22.24 17.19
C ASP A 75 -19.54 22.27 15.65
N GLY A 76 -20.10 21.20 15.09
CA GLY A 76 -20.56 21.20 13.69
C GLY A 76 -20.07 20.02 12.87
N ASP A 77 -20.75 18.89 13.05
CA ASP A 77 -20.92 17.81 12.07
C ASP A 77 -19.66 17.03 11.62
N GLY A 78 -19.60 15.75 12.02
CA GLY A 78 -18.76 14.75 11.36
C GLY A 78 -17.46 14.34 12.07
N ALA A 79 -17.57 13.33 12.94
CA ALA A 79 -16.51 12.36 13.27
C ALA A 79 -15.15 12.93 13.70
N VAL A 80 -15.06 13.37 14.95
CA VAL A 80 -13.78 13.65 15.62
C VAL A 80 -13.04 12.34 15.84
N ASN A 81 -11.84 12.20 15.23
CA ASN A 81 -10.87 11.15 15.56
C ASN A 81 -10.76 11.06 17.09
N ARG A 82 -11.08 9.90 17.67
CA ARG A 82 -10.91 9.69 19.11
C ARG A 82 -9.43 9.82 19.45
N ALA A 83 -9.12 10.30 20.65
CA ALA A 83 -7.75 10.24 21.15
C ALA A 83 -7.27 8.77 21.10
N GLY A 84 -6.19 8.51 20.35
CA GLY A 84 -5.71 7.16 20.05
C GLY A 84 -6.00 6.65 18.64
N ASP A 85 -6.82 7.34 17.84
CA ASP A 85 -7.03 7.02 16.43
C ASP A 85 -5.77 7.43 15.64
N GLY A 86 -4.93 6.44 15.34
CA GLY A 86 -3.71 6.63 14.58
C GLY A 86 -3.98 6.99 13.11
N VAL A 87 -3.30 8.01 12.61
CA VAL A 87 -3.20 8.29 11.17
C VAL A 87 -1.97 7.56 10.64
N TYR A 88 -2.18 6.67 9.67
CA TYR A 88 -1.11 5.94 9.00
C TYR A 88 -0.75 6.62 7.70
N ILE A 89 0.53 6.89 7.48
CA ILE A 89 1.04 7.46 6.24
C ILE A 89 2.06 6.51 5.64
N LYS A 90 1.83 6.13 4.39
CA LYS A 90 2.74 5.34 3.57
C LYS A 90 3.23 6.20 2.43
N VAL A 91 4.53 6.34 2.29
CA VAL A 91 5.16 7.11 1.21
C VAL A 91 5.97 6.14 0.38
N ASP A 92 5.71 6.11 -0.93
CA ASP A 92 6.50 5.40 -1.93
C ASP A 92 7.18 6.44 -2.83
N THR A 93 8.50 6.37 -3.01
CA THR A 93 9.23 7.21 -3.98
C THR A 93 10.09 6.33 -4.88
N ALA A 94 10.36 6.75 -6.10
CA ALA A 94 11.35 6.07 -6.95
C ALA A 94 12.71 6.03 -6.23
N ASP A 95 13.34 4.85 -6.24
CA ASP A 95 14.62 4.57 -5.58
C ASP A 95 15.69 4.34 -6.64
N ASP A 96 16.71 5.20 -6.63
CA ASP A 96 17.91 5.09 -7.48
C ASP A 96 19.21 4.98 -6.65
N GLU A 97 19.09 4.59 -5.37
CA GLU A 97 20.25 4.38 -4.51
C GLU A 97 21.16 3.28 -5.10
N PRO A 98 22.50 3.44 -5.05
CA PRO A 98 23.44 2.44 -5.55
C PRO A 98 23.25 1.04 -4.94
N ALA A 99 22.91 0.97 -3.65
CA ALA A 99 22.65 -0.28 -2.95
C ALA A 99 21.41 -1.01 -3.51
N SER A 100 20.36 -0.25 -3.82
CA SER A 100 19.15 -0.79 -4.45
C SER A 100 19.46 -1.26 -5.87
N ARG A 101 20.23 -0.48 -6.63
CA ARG A 101 20.66 -0.81 -8.01
C ARG A 101 21.33 -2.17 -8.15
N ALA A 102 22.19 -2.52 -7.19
CA ALA A 102 22.88 -3.81 -7.20
C ALA A 102 21.93 -5.02 -7.08
N MET A 103 20.72 -4.81 -6.55
CA MET A 103 19.69 -5.85 -6.36
C MET A 103 18.58 -5.78 -7.40
N TRP A 104 18.64 -4.83 -8.33
CA TRP A 104 17.59 -4.67 -9.33
C TRP A 104 17.47 -5.94 -10.18
N PRO A 105 16.27 -6.50 -10.33
CA PRO A 105 16.10 -7.66 -11.18
C PRO A 105 16.36 -7.26 -12.64
N ASN A 106 16.94 -8.20 -13.38
CA ASN A 106 17.05 -8.07 -14.82
C ASN A 106 15.69 -8.41 -15.43
N VAL A 107 14.90 -7.39 -15.76
CA VAL A 107 13.56 -7.57 -16.30
C VAL A 107 13.64 -7.63 -17.83
N ALA A 108 12.76 -8.42 -18.45
CA ALA A 108 12.73 -8.62 -19.89
C ALA A 108 12.66 -7.29 -20.66
N THR A 109 13.24 -7.28 -21.87
CA THR A 109 13.42 -6.13 -22.78
C THR A 109 12.16 -5.36 -23.19
N LYS A 110 10.97 -5.73 -22.71
CA LYS A 110 9.67 -5.09 -23.02
C LYS A 110 9.01 -4.39 -21.83
N CYS A 111 9.75 -4.15 -20.75
CA CYS A 111 9.29 -3.38 -19.60
C CYS A 111 9.88 -1.97 -19.60
N VAL A 112 9.11 -0.98 -19.14
CA VAL A 112 9.58 0.39 -18.96
C VAL A 112 9.77 0.63 -17.46
N ARG A 113 11.00 0.94 -17.06
CA ARG A 113 11.30 1.36 -15.69
C ARG A 113 10.85 2.79 -15.45
N VAL A 114 10.11 2.98 -14.37
CA VAL A 114 9.64 4.30 -13.92
C VAL A 114 10.63 4.88 -12.92
N ASN A 115 11.27 5.98 -13.28
CA ASN A 115 12.32 6.62 -12.46
C ASN A 115 11.86 7.89 -11.74
N ASP A 116 10.70 8.45 -12.11
CA ASP A 116 10.07 9.58 -11.41
C ASP A 116 8.66 9.16 -11.02
N TYR A 117 8.55 8.70 -9.78
CA TYR A 117 7.32 8.26 -9.16
C TYR A 117 7.31 8.70 -7.71
N TRP A 118 6.17 9.23 -7.26
CA TRP A 118 5.90 9.37 -5.85
C TRP A 118 4.42 9.10 -5.57
N ASN A 119 4.15 8.46 -4.45
CA ASN A 119 2.80 8.19 -3.98
C ASN A 119 2.75 8.30 -2.45
N VAL A 120 1.81 9.08 -1.97
CA VAL A 120 1.49 9.20 -0.55
C VAL A 120 0.10 8.65 -0.33
N GLN A 121 0.00 7.71 0.60
CA GLN A 121 -1.27 7.14 1.04
C GLN A 121 -1.47 7.45 2.51
N VAL A 122 -2.60 8.05 2.83
CA VAL A 122 -3.00 8.38 4.20
C VAL A 122 -4.22 7.53 4.54
N VAL A 123 -4.19 6.85 5.66
CA VAL A 123 -5.28 6.01 6.17
C VAL A 123 -5.61 6.44 7.59
N TRP A 124 -6.89 6.62 7.90
CA TRP A 124 -7.35 7.05 9.21
C TRP A 124 -8.71 6.44 9.53
N ALA A 125 -9.08 6.42 10.81
CA ALA A 125 -10.44 6.07 11.22
C ALA A 125 -11.38 7.26 10.92
N GLY A 126 -12.44 7.02 10.17
CA GLY A 126 -13.57 7.94 10.02
C GLY A 126 -14.76 7.48 10.87
N GLY A 127 -15.77 8.33 11.01
CA GLY A 127 -16.93 8.05 11.86
C GLY A 127 -17.73 6.79 11.52
N CYS A 128 -17.59 6.27 10.30
CA CYS A 128 -18.28 5.08 9.82
C CYS A 128 -17.34 3.95 9.36
N GLY A 129 -16.03 4.03 9.63
CA GLY A 129 -15.07 2.99 9.26
C GLY A 129 -13.71 3.55 8.84
N THR A 130 -12.92 2.77 8.09
CA THR A 130 -11.61 3.21 7.61
C THR A 130 -11.73 4.13 6.40
N CYS A 131 -11.10 5.29 6.47
CA CYS A 131 -10.94 6.20 5.35
C CYS A 131 -9.52 6.12 4.79
N PHE A 132 -9.37 6.34 3.48
CA PHE A 132 -8.06 6.46 2.85
C PHE A 132 -8.05 7.55 1.79
N ARG A 133 -6.88 8.16 1.58
CA ARG A 133 -6.60 9.10 0.51
C ARG A 133 -5.26 8.74 -0.12
N SER A 134 -5.20 8.79 -1.45
CA SER A 134 -3.97 8.57 -2.22
C SER A 134 -3.69 9.82 -3.04
N LEU A 135 -2.43 10.27 -3.03
CA LEU A 135 -1.92 11.27 -3.94
C LEU A 135 -0.70 10.68 -4.63
N ALA A 136 -0.80 10.50 -5.94
CA ALA A 136 0.25 9.87 -6.74
C ALA A 136 0.61 10.76 -7.93
N ARG A 137 1.90 10.74 -8.30
CA ARG A 137 2.43 11.30 -9.53
C ARG A 137 3.39 10.29 -10.12
N GLU A 138 3.33 10.18 -11.43
CA GLU A 138 4.27 9.43 -12.23
C GLU A 138 4.64 10.31 -13.43
N HIS A 139 5.92 10.42 -13.74
CA HIS A 139 6.33 11.01 -15.01
C HIS A 139 5.98 10.02 -16.14
N PRO A 140 5.27 10.41 -17.20
CA PRO A 140 4.84 9.51 -18.28
C PRO A 140 5.99 8.99 -19.17
N MET A 141 7.24 9.22 -18.75
CA MET A 141 8.52 8.83 -19.33
C MET A 141 8.84 9.34 -20.74
N THR A 142 7.88 9.53 -21.66
CA THR A 142 8.14 10.14 -22.98
C THR A 142 6.89 10.31 -23.86
N ASN A 143 5.78 9.62 -23.58
CA ASN A 143 4.54 9.75 -24.37
C ASN A 143 3.36 9.95 -23.44
N LEU A 144 2.57 11.00 -23.68
CA LEU A 144 1.25 11.13 -23.08
C LEU A 144 0.46 9.84 -23.32
N LEU A 145 -0.10 9.27 -22.26
CA LEU A 145 -0.95 8.08 -22.38
C LEU A 145 -2.09 8.41 -23.35
N PRO A 146 -2.39 7.53 -24.33
CA PRO A 146 -3.54 7.73 -25.19
C PRO A 146 -4.81 7.94 -24.36
N LYS A 147 -5.70 8.85 -24.78
CA LYS A 147 -6.93 9.16 -24.02
C LYS A 147 -7.75 7.92 -23.68
N TRP A 148 -7.83 6.95 -24.59
CA TRP A 148 -8.55 5.70 -24.36
C TRP A 148 -7.96 4.86 -23.21
N VAL A 149 -6.63 4.93 -22.98
CA VAL A 149 -5.98 4.27 -21.85
C VAL A 149 -6.40 4.93 -20.55
N MET A 150 -6.39 6.27 -20.51
CA MET A 150 -6.83 7.02 -19.33
C MET A 150 -8.31 6.72 -19.01
N SER A 151 -9.18 6.72 -20.01
CA SER A 151 -10.58 6.30 -19.84
C SER A 151 -10.70 4.86 -19.34
N TRP A 152 -9.94 3.92 -19.90
CA TRP A 152 -9.95 2.53 -19.44
C TRP A 152 -9.49 2.39 -17.97
N LEU A 153 -8.43 3.12 -17.58
CA LEU A 153 -7.93 3.13 -16.21
C LEU A 153 -9.00 3.65 -15.24
N ILE A 154 -9.67 4.76 -15.59
CA ILE A 154 -10.68 5.41 -14.75
C ILE A 154 -11.97 4.60 -14.70
N ASP A 155 -12.46 4.12 -15.84
CA ASP A 155 -13.79 3.53 -15.97
C ASP A 155 -13.83 2.04 -15.65
N LYS A 156 -12.70 1.34 -15.80
CA LYS A 156 -12.62 -0.13 -15.67
C LYS A 156 -11.67 -0.56 -14.56
N MET A 157 -10.42 -0.11 -14.60
CA MET A 157 -9.40 -0.62 -13.69
C MET A 157 -9.60 -0.10 -12.26
N LEU A 158 -9.78 1.21 -12.07
CA LEU A 158 -9.88 1.81 -10.75
C LEU A 158 -11.08 1.28 -9.94
N PRO A 159 -12.32 1.22 -10.47
CA PRO A 159 -13.46 0.67 -9.72
C PRO A 159 -13.26 -0.80 -9.35
N LYS A 160 -12.70 -1.59 -10.27
CA LYS A 160 -12.39 -3.01 -10.02
C LYS A 160 -11.36 -3.15 -8.90
N SER A 161 -10.24 -2.42 -8.97
CA SER A 161 -9.19 -2.47 -7.95
C SER A 161 -9.68 -1.99 -6.58
N LEU A 162 -10.52 -0.95 -6.53
CA LEU A 162 -11.12 -0.49 -5.26
C LEU A 162 -12.12 -1.50 -4.70
N GLY A 163 -12.92 -2.15 -5.55
CA GLY A 163 -13.82 -3.23 -5.16
C GLY A 163 -13.04 -4.41 -4.56
N SER A 164 -11.98 -4.86 -5.24
CA SER A 164 -11.09 -5.91 -4.74
C SER A 164 -10.42 -5.52 -3.42
N LEU A 165 -9.88 -4.30 -3.33
CA LEU A 165 -9.26 -3.79 -2.10
C LEU A 165 -10.24 -3.82 -0.92
N LYS A 166 -11.48 -3.35 -1.12
CA LYS A 166 -12.52 -3.38 -0.10
C LYS A 166 -12.84 -4.81 0.34
N GLN A 167 -13.03 -5.72 -0.62
CA GLN A 167 -13.37 -7.10 -0.32
C GLN A 167 -12.26 -7.81 0.47
N THR A 168 -11.01 -7.65 0.03
CA THR A 168 -9.86 -8.24 0.74
C THR A 168 -9.66 -7.61 2.11
N ALA A 169 -9.97 -6.32 2.30
CA ALA A 169 -9.93 -5.69 3.62
C ALA A 169 -10.92 -6.35 4.60
N ILE A 170 -12.17 -6.57 4.16
CA ILE A 170 -13.20 -7.25 4.96
C ILE A 170 -12.77 -8.68 5.30
N GLU A 171 -12.19 -9.41 4.34
CA GLU A 171 -11.71 -10.77 4.56
C GLU A 171 -10.51 -10.83 5.50
N TYR A 172 -9.58 -9.87 5.38
CA TYR A 172 -8.43 -9.74 6.27
C TYR A 172 -8.88 -9.52 7.72
N GLU A 173 -9.84 -8.61 7.94
CA GLU A 173 -10.39 -8.33 9.26
C GLU A 173 -11.06 -9.57 9.88
N ARG A 174 -11.90 -10.27 9.11
CA ARG A 174 -12.55 -11.52 9.55
C ARG A 174 -11.55 -12.60 9.96
N ARG A 175 -10.44 -12.74 9.23
CA ARG A 175 -9.37 -13.70 9.60
C ARG A 175 -8.67 -13.28 10.88
N SER A 176 -8.34 -11.99 11.02
CA SER A 176 -7.73 -11.45 12.23
C SER A 176 -8.65 -11.60 13.46
N ASP A 177 -9.97 -11.48 13.29
CA ASP A 177 -10.94 -11.75 14.36
C ASP A 177 -10.93 -13.23 14.77
N ALA A 178 -10.99 -14.13 13.79
CA ALA A 178 -10.98 -15.58 14.03
C ALA A 178 -9.68 -16.05 14.72
N GLU A 179 -8.52 -15.50 14.34
CA GLU A 179 -7.23 -15.77 14.99
C GLU A 179 -7.23 -15.30 16.46
N ARG A 180 -7.75 -14.11 16.74
CA ARG A 180 -7.86 -13.57 18.10
C ARG A 180 -8.81 -14.38 18.99
N ASP A 181 -9.91 -14.86 18.43
CA ASP A 181 -10.87 -15.68 19.17
C ASP A 181 -10.35 -17.11 19.40
N GLY A 182 -9.56 -17.65 18.47
CA GLY A 182 -8.90 -18.96 18.61
C GLY A 182 -7.79 -18.97 19.68
N GLU A 183 -7.04 -17.87 19.83
CA GLU A 183 -6.01 -17.75 20.87
C GLU A 183 -6.58 -17.65 22.30
N ARG A 184 -7.87 -17.29 22.47
CA ARG A 184 -8.51 -17.17 23.79
C ARG A 184 -8.92 -18.50 24.45
N VAL A 185 -8.75 -19.64 23.78
CA VAL A 185 -9.33 -20.93 24.22
C VAL A 185 -8.37 -21.84 25.01
N VAL A 186 -7.18 -21.37 25.42
CA VAL A 186 -6.23 -22.21 26.19
C VAL A 186 -5.83 -21.54 27.51
N GLU A 187 -6.73 -21.48 28.47
CA GLU A 187 -6.33 -21.54 29.89
C GLU A 187 -6.42 -22.99 30.35
N PRO A 188 -5.32 -23.62 30.81
CA PRO A 188 -5.42 -24.90 31.49
C PRO A 188 -6.15 -24.69 32.81
N VAL A 189 -7.41 -25.11 32.85
CA VAL A 189 -8.13 -25.29 34.11
C VAL A 189 -7.48 -26.48 34.82
N GLY A 190 -6.62 -26.18 35.79
CA GLY A 190 -6.23 -27.10 36.85
C GLY A 190 -4.78 -27.62 36.79
N ALA A 191 -3.98 -27.13 37.73
CA ALA A 191 -3.05 -27.95 38.49
C ALA A 191 -3.16 -27.53 39.97
#